data_AF-A0A5J4KXV8-F1
#
_entry.id   AF-A0A5J4KXV8-F1
#
_cell.length_a   1.000
_cell.length_b   1.000
_cell.length_c   1.000
_cell.angle_alpha   90.00
_cell.angle_beta   90.00
_cell.angle_gamma   90.00
#
_symmetry.space_group_name_H-M   'P 1'
#
loop_
_entity.id
_entity.type
_entity.pdbx_description
1 polymer ?
#
loop_
_entity_poly.entity_id
_entity_poly.type
_entity_poly.pdbx_seq_one_letter_code
_entity_poly.pdbx_strand_id
1 'polypeptide(L)'
;MQKKIQWRIFLVVLSVVVLLALVAIPLYLWQSASHHTEAKTSSQPSSAFVTRSGSHLLLDGHPFRFAGPNIYWLGLDTDGYSELYPSHFRVDDALTTAAAMGATVVRAHTLGISVGCPLCVEPTRGSFNETALQHIDYAIQAARAHHLRLIIPLVDNWRYYHGGKHTFTDWRHVDAETLFYTDKNVISDFESYVQHILNRVNSYTGIAYKNDPTIMAWETGNEISPSTSWTKTIAGYIKSIDAHHLVMDGSKSANAADLALNTIDMFTQHYYPLSTSLLESDAQVAAYQHKVFVAGEYDWTGTRGGDALSSFLPDIEHQSEIAGDLYWSLFGHNDTYGYTQHDDGYTLHYASDTQDRRVRRQALRAHAYAMSKQPMPALPAPGTPLITSIYGNAISWRGADIAVHYSLERSTHGANGPWTVICRQCATDNDTPWIDDHQPSGPSWYRVQAYNQDGIASPYSPSAAGNI
;
A
#
# COMPACT_ATOMS: atom_id res chain seq x y z
N MET A 1 -69.57 33.16 -38.82
CA MET A 1 -68.41 32.38 -39.34
C MET A 1 -67.11 32.66 -38.58
N GLN A 2 -66.80 33.92 -38.23
CA GLN A 2 -65.55 34.31 -37.55
C GLN A 2 -65.29 33.67 -36.17
N LYS A 3 -66.30 33.49 -35.30
CA LYS A 3 -66.11 32.86 -33.97
C LYS A 3 -65.63 31.39 -34.03
N LYS A 4 -66.08 30.61 -35.02
CA LYS A 4 -65.64 29.22 -35.22
C LYS A 4 -64.18 29.14 -35.72
N ILE A 5 -63.74 30.14 -36.49
CA ILE A 5 -62.36 30.22 -36.98
C ILE A 5 -61.41 30.58 -35.83
N GLN A 6 -61.78 31.55 -34.99
CA GLN A 6 -60.98 31.90 -33.80
C GLN A 6 -60.87 30.74 -32.81
N TRP A 7 -61.94 29.96 -32.60
CA TRP A 7 -61.90 28.82 -31.68
C TRP A 7 -61.02 27.67 -32.22
N ARG A 8 -61.01 27.46 -33.55
CA ARG A 8 -60.09 26.50 -34.19
C ARG A 8 -58.64 26.95 -34.14
N ILE A 9 -58.37 28.24 -34.33
CA ILE A 9 -57.01 28.79 -34.19
C ILE A 9 -56.54 28.64 -32.74
N PHE A 10 -57.40 28.93 -31.75
CA PHE A 10 -57.07 28.76 -30.35
C PHE A 10 -56.75 27.31 -29.99
N LEU A 11 -57.54 26.34 -30.47
CA LEU A 11 -57.27 24.92 -30.27
C LEU A 11 -55.97 24.46 -30.93
N VAL A 12 -55.66 24.92 -32.15
CA VAL A 12 -54.40 24.58 -32.83
C VAL A 12 -53.20 25.16 -32.07
N VAL A 13 -53.28 26.41 -31.62
CA VAL A 13 -52.21 27.05 -30.82
C VAL A 13 -52.03 26.30 -29.49
N LEU A 14 -53.11 25.96 -28.80
CA LEU A 14 -53.05 25.20 -27.55
C LEU A 14 -52.43 23.81 -27.77
N SER A 15 -52.78 23.14 -28.87
CA SER A 15 -52.23 21.83 -29.23
C SER A 15 -50.72 21.91 -29.51
N VAL A 16 -50.27 22.95 -30.21
CA VAL A 16 -48.84 23.18 -30.50
C VAL A 16 -48.07 23.50 -29.23
N VAL A 17 -48.62 24.32 -28.32
CA VAL A 17 -47.99 24.64 -27.03
C VAL A 17 -47.86 23.40 -26.15
N VAL A 18 -48.91 22.57 -26.09
CA VAL A 18 -48.87 21.30 -25.32
C VAL A 18 -47.88 20.31 -25.94
N LEU A 19 -47.83 20.21 -27.27
CA LEU A 19 -46.86 19.34 -27.95
C LEU A 19 -45.41 19.81 -27.73
N LEU A 20 -45.16 21.13 -27.78
CA LEU A 20 -43.85 21.70 -27.49
C LEU A 20 -43.46 21.48 -26.03
N ALA A 21 -44.39 21.59 -25.08
CA ALA A 21 -44.13 21.28 -23.67
C ALA A 21 -43.83 19.78 -23.45
N LEU A 22 -44.56 18.89 -24.12
CA LEU A 22 -44.34 17.44 -24.04
C LEU A 22 -43.02 16.97 -24.65
N VAL A 23 -42.40 17.76 -25.53
CA VAL A 23 -41.08 17.45 -26.12
C VAL A 23 -39.95 18.18 -25.41
N ALA A 24 -40.13 19.46 -25.07
CA ALA A 24 -39.09 20.28 -24.46
C ALA A 24 -38.81 19.91 -22.99
N ILE A 25 -39.83 19.50 -22.23
CA ILE A 25 -39.65 19.13 -20.82
C ILE A 25 -38.84 17.83 -20.67
N PRO A 26 -39.12 16.73 -21.41
CA PRO A 26 -38.26 15.55 -21.38
C PRO A 26 -36.85 15.81 -21.91
N LEU A 27 -36.68 16.67 -22.93
CA LEU A 27 -35.34 17.03 -23.45
C LEU A 27 -34.53 17.84 -22.43
N TYR A 28 -35.17 18.77 -21.72
CA TYR A 28 -34.54 19.53 -20.65
C TYR A 28 -34.20 18.62 -19.45
N LEU A 29 -35.10 17.72 -19.07
CA LEU A 29 -34.87 16.71 -18.03
C LEU A 29 -33.82 15.67 -18.43
N TRP A 30 -33.69 15.32 -19.71
CA TRP A 30 -32.66 14.42 -20.21
C TRP A 30 -31.29 15.10 -20.23
N GLN A 31 -31.21 16.37 -20.65
CA GLN A 31 -29.98 17.18 -20.55
C GLN A 31 -29.52 17.40 -19.11
N SER A 32 -30.46 17.61 -18.18
CA SER A 32 -30.13 17.76 -16.75
C SER A 32 -29.82 16.42 -16.07
N ALA A 33 -30.39 15.29 -16.51
CA ALA A 33 -30.01 13.95 -16.07
C ALA A 33 -28.65 13.47 -16.64
N SER A 34 -28.25 13.96 -17.82
CA SER A 34 -26.89 13.74 -18.38
C SER A 34 -25.80 14.63 -17.78
N HIS A 35 -26.18 15.52 -16.84
CA HIS A 35 -25.25 16.24 -15.97
C HIS A 35 -25.27 15.67 -14.55
N HIS A 36 -25.35 14.34 -14.42
CA HIS A 36 -24.63 13.72 -13.33
C HIS A 36 -23.16 14.04 -13.52
N THR A 37 -22.68 14.92 -12.66
CA THR A 37 -21.28 15.17 -12.38
C THR A 37 -20.59 13.81 -12.27
N GLU A 38 -19.92 13.38 -13.34
CA GLU A 38 -18.73 12.55 -13.20
C GLU A 38 -17.85 13.31 -12.21
N ALA A 39 -17.71 12.78 -11.00
CA ALA A 39 -16.70 13.23 -10.09
C ALA A 39 -15.36 13.01 -10.79
N LYS A 40 -14.86 14.07 -11.44
CA LYS A 40 -13.48 14.19 -11.87
C LYS A 40 -12.61 14.28 -10.62
N THR A 41 -12.41 13.16 -9.96
CA THR A 41 -11.34 12.94 -9.00
C THR A 41 -10.44 11.84 -9.53
N SER A 42 -9.83 12.11 -10.68
CA SER A 42 -8.50 11.57 -10.95
C SER A 42 -7.54 12.75 -10.97
N SER A 43 -7.23 13.30 -9.79
CA SER A 43 -6.04 14.15 -9.67
C SER A 43 -4.87 13.26 -10.11
N GLN A 44 -4.19 13.63 -11.20
CA GLN A 44 -2.99 12.91 -11.62
C GLN A 44 -2.01 12.81 -10.44
N PRO A 45 -1.24 11.71 -10.30
CA PRO A 45 -0.24 11.61 -9.24
C PRO A 45 0.68 12.83 -9.30
N SER A 46 0.91 13.48 -8.16
CA SER A 46 1.81 14.63 -8.11
C SER A 46 3.17 14.20 -8.65
N SER A 47 3.68 14.97 -9.60
CA SER A 47 5.02 14.78 -10.15
C SER A 47 6.10 15.45 -9.30
N ALA A 48 5.74 16.09 -8.19
CA ALA A 48 6.69 16.72 -7.29
C ALA A 48 7.28 15.72 -6.29
N PHE A 49 8.56 15.91 -6.01
CA PHE A 49 9.23 15.28 -4.89
C PHE A 49 8.71 15.84 -3.58
N VAL A 50 8.58 14.98 -2.58
CA VAL A 50 8.39 15.44 -1.20
C VAL A 50 9.69 16.11 -0.77
N THR A 51 9.57 17.30 -0.19
CA THR A 51 10.68 18.09 0.33
C THR A 51 10.45 18.40 1.80
N ARG A 52 11.35 19.16 2.43
CA ARG A 52 11.16 19.63 3.79
C ARG A 52 11.54 21.09 3.97
N SER A 53 10.93 21.71 4.97
CA SER A 53 11.33 23.01 5.52
C SER A 53 11.46 22.87 7.03
N GLY A 54 12.70 22.90 7.52
CA GLY A 54 12.98 22.53 8.91
C GLY A 54 12.56 21.09 9.19
N SER A 55 11.70 20.91 10.19
CA SER A 55 11.14 19.63 10.63
C SER A 55 9.83 19.22 9.94
N HIS A 56 9.31 20.02 9.02
CA HIS A 56 8.04 19.73 8.34
C HIS A 56 8.26 19.29 6.90
N LEU A 57 7.52 18.27 6.46
CA LEU A 57 7.48 17.85 5.06
C LEU A 57 6.54 18.74 4.24
N LEU A 58 6.88 18.86 2.96
CA LEU A 58 6.10 19.59 1.97
C LEU A 58 5.91 18.74 0.70
N LEU A 59 4.70 18.75 0.15
CA LEU A 59 4.40 18.23 -1.18
C LEU A 59 3.72 19.35 -1.97
N ASP A 60 4.25 19.67 -3.15
CA ASP A 60 3.80 20.81 -3.96
C ASP A 60 3.79 22.15 -3.17
N GLY A 61 4.72 22.31 -2.22
CA GLY A 61 4.82 23.49 -1.37
C GLY A 61 3.81 23.57 -0.22
N HIS A 62 2.92 22.58 -0.08
CA HIS A 62 1.95 22.50 1.00
C HIS A 62 2.40 21.54 2.10
N PRO A 63 2.04 21.77 3.38
CA PRO A 63 2.33 20.84 4.47
C PRO A 63 1.88 19.42 4.14
N PHE A 64 2.80 18.47 4.23
CA PHE A 64 2.55 17.06 3.97
C PHE A 64 2.75 16.30 5.28
N ARG A 65 1.69 15.65 5.76
CA ARG A 65 1.75 14.70 6.86
C ARG A 65 1.10 13.41 6.39
N PHE A 66 1.61 12.28 6.85
CA PHE A 66 1.19 10.98 6.34
C PHE A 66 0.98 9.98 7.46
N ALA A 67 0.18 8.97 7.18
CA ALA A 67 0.22 7.70 7.88
C ALA A 67 0.18 6.59 6.82
N GLY A 68 0.60 5.38 7.18
CA GLY A 68 0.48 4.23 6.31
C GLY A 68 1.02 2.93 6.90
N PRO A 69 1.12 1.87 6.09
CA PRO A 69 1.71 0.61 6.51
C PRO A 69 3.20 0.49 6.18
N ASN A 70 3.88 -0.39 6.92
CA ASN A 70 4.98 -1.17 6.37
C ASN A 70 4.40 -2.31 5.50
N ILE A 71 4.82 -2.36 4.23
CA ILE A 71 4.61 -3.49 3.31
C ILE A 71 6.00 -3.93 2.85
N TYR A 72 6.71 -4.60 3.75
CA TYR A 72 8.15 -4.81 3.60
C TYR A 72 8.52 -5.68 2.39
N TRP A 73 7.59 -6.53 1.93
CA TRP A 73 7.81 -7.61 0.97
C TRP A 73 7.55 -7.25 -0.51
N LEU A 74 7.30 -5.97 -0.85
CA LEU A 74 6.89 -5.58 -2.22
C LEU A 74 7.87 -5.96 -3.34
N GLY A 75 9.18 -6.10 -3.06
CA GLY A 75 10.19 -6.48 -4.05
C GLY A 75 10.57 -7.96 -4.03
N LEU A 76 10.54 -8.57 -2.85
CA LEU A 76 10.82 -9.98 -2.62
C LEU A 76 10.03 -10.43 -1.39
N ASP A 77 9.47 -11.63 -1.43
CA ASP A 77 8.70 -12.20 -0.33
C ASP A 77 9.11 -13.65 -0.06
N THR A 78 8.49 -14.28 0.94
CA THR A 78 8.62 -15.71 1.22
C THR A 78 7.25 -16.35 1.48
N ASP A 79 7.10 -17.62 1.08
CA ASP A 79 5.96 -18.46 1.47
C ASP A 79 6.17 -19.19 2.81
N GLY A 80 7.19 -18.78 3.57
CA GLY A 80 7.64 -19.41 4.81
C GLY A 80 8.67 -20.53 4.61
N TYR A 81 8.95 -20.91 3.36
CA TYR A 81 9.92 -21.96 3.02
C TYR A 81 10.99 -21.47 2.04
N SER A 82 10.58 -20.71 1.03
CA SER A 82 11.44 -20.25 -0.07
C SER A 82 11.17 -18.81 -0.42
N GLU A 83 12.17 -18.16 -1.02
CA GLU A 83 12.01 -16.83 -1.60
C GLU A 83 11.16 -16.90 -2.86
N LEU A 84 10.33 -15.91 -3.07
CA LEU A 84 9.53 -15.74 -4.27
C LEU A 84 9.34 -14.27 -4.59
N TYR A 85 9.14 -13.96 -5.87
CA TYR A 85 8.70 -12.63 -6.28
C TYR A 85 7.19 -12.49 -6.07
N PRO A 86 6.71 -11.46 -5.35
CA PRO A 86 5.28 -11.17 -5.30
C PRO A 86 4.72 -11.01 -6.71
N SER A 87 3.55 -11.60 -6.95
CA SER A 87 2.84 -11.37 -8.21
C SER A 87 2.33 -9.93 -8.28
N HIS A 88 2.08 -9.46 -9.50
CA HIS A 88 1.47 -8.15 -9.73
C HIS A 88 0.15 -8.00 -8.96
N PHE A 89 -0.64 -9.06 -8.90
CA PHE A 89 -1.87 -9.06 -8.11
C PHE A 89 -1.60 -8.82 -6.63
N ARG A 90 -0.65 -9.52 -6.00
CA ARG A 90 -0.36 -9.34 -4.58
C ARG A 90 0.09 -7.90 -4.28
N VAL A 91 0.91 -7.33 -5.15
CA VAL A 91 1.35 -5.93 -5.08
C VAL A 91 0.16 -4.97 -5.18
N ASP A 92 -0.66 -5.10 -6.23
CA ASP A 92 -1.81 -4.21 -6.47
C ASP A 92 -2.86 -4.34 -5.37
N ASP A 93 -3.15 -5.55 -4.90
CA ASP A 93 -4.12 -5.84 -3.84
C ASP A 93 -3.74 -5.16 -2.52
N ALA A 94 -2.46 -5.29 -2.12
CA ALA A 94 -1.96 -4.66 -0.90
C ALA A 94 -1.91 -3.12 -1.01
N LEU A 95 -1.49 -2.57 -2.16
CA LEU A 95 -1.43 -1.12 -2.37
C LEU A 95 -2.83 -0.50 -2.52
N THR A 96 -3.77 -1.19 -3.16
CA THR A 96 -5.18 -0.79 -3.22
C THR A 96 -5.77 -0.75 -1.82
N THR A 97 -5.50 -1.78 -1.02
CA THR A 97 -5.94 -1.84 0.38
C THR A 97 -5.36 -0.69 1.20
N ALA A 98 -4.05 -0.42 1.08
CA ALA A 98 -3.39 0.69 1.76
C ALA A 98 -4.02 2.05 1.37
N ALA A 99 -4.23 2.29 0.08
CA ALA A 99 -4.87 3.51 -0.41
C ALA A 99 -6.31 3.66 0.11
N ALA A 100 -7.11 2.58 0.13
CA ALA A 100 -8.46 2.60 0.69
C ALA A 100 -8.49 2.84 2.21
N MET A 101 -7.43 2.42 2.92
CA MET A 101 -7.16 2.78 4.31
C MET A 101 -6.69 4.22 4.50
N GLY A 102 -6.49 5.00 3.43
CA GLY A 102 -6.08 6.40 3.48
C GLY A 102 -4.57 6.60 3.55
N ALA A 103 -3.78 5.54 3.34
CA ALA A 103 -2.32 5.66 3.31
C ALA A 103 -1.88 6.61 2.20
N THR A 104 -0.85 7.41 2.48
CA THR A 104 -0.17 8.26 1.48
C THR A 104 1.30 7.88 1.32
N VAL A 105 1.86 7.14 2.28
CA VAL A 105 3.23 6.62 2.26
C VAL A 105 3.21 5.14 2.64
N VAL A 106 4.04 4.34 2.00
CA VAL A 106 4.35 2.95 2.38
C VAL A 106 5.86 2.83 2.60
N ARG A 107 6.26 2.13 3.66
CA ARG A 107 7.66 1.73 3.85
C ARG A 107 7.84 0.29 3.38
N ALA A 108 8.76 0.07 2.43
CA ALA A 108 8.89 -1.17 1.69
C ALA A 108 10.34 -1.61 1.59
N HIS A 109 10.72 -2.57 2.44
CA HIS A 109 12.10 -3.00 2.66
C HIS A 109 12.73 -3.59 1.42
N THR A 110 12.12 -4.62 0.85
CA THR A 110 12.71 -5.43 -0.22
C THR A 110 12.78 -4.74 -1.58
N LEU A 111 12.30 -3.49 -1.68
CA LEU A 111 12.61 -2.61 -2.81
C LEU A 111 14.06 -2.09 -2.80
N GLY A 112 14.72 -2.11 -1.63
CA GLY A 112 16.10 -1.70 -1.45
C GLY A 112 16.95 -2.71 -0.68
N ILE A 113 16.38 -3.56 0.17
CA ILE A 113 17.07 -4.63 0.88
C ILE A 113 16.92 -5.94 0.10
N SER A 114 17.90 -6.29 -0.73
CA SER A 114 17.81 -7.47 -1.58
C SER A 114 19.20 -7.98 -1.99
N VAL A 115 19.88 -8.69 -1.08
CA VAL A 115 21.25 -9.17 -1.26
C VAL A 115 21.45 -10.61 -0.78
N GLY A 116 22.34 -11.37 -1.43
CA GLY A 116 22.84 -12.64 -0.89
C GLY A 116 21.91 -13.86 -1.02
N CYS A 117 20.78 -13.73 -1.71
CA CYS A 117 19.86 -14.84 -1.99
C CYS A 117 19.70 -15.06 -3.51
N PRO A 118 19.29 -16.26 -3.98
CA PRO A 118 19.18 -16.55 -5.41
C PRO A 118 18.27 -15.60 -6.19
N LEU A 119 17.19 -15.12 -5.56
CA LEU A 119 16.22 -14.20 -6.15
C LEU A 119 16.50 -12.73 -5.82
N CYS A 120 17.54 -12.43 -5.05
CA CYS A 120 17.86 -11.07 -4.64
C CYS A 120 18.36 -10.22 -5.82
N VAL A 121 18.34 -8.89 -5.66
CA VAL A 121 18.91 -7.94 -6.63
C VAL A 121 20.40 -8.17 -6.80
N GLU A 122 21.14 -8.42 -5.72
CA GLU A 122 22.55 -8.81 -5.78
C GLU A 122 22.76 -10.18 -5.13
N PRO A 123 22.54 -11.30 -5.85
CA PRO A 123 22.72 -12.64 -5.30
C PRO A 123 24.15 -12.92 -4.85
N THR A 124 25.13 -12.41 -5.61
CA THR A 124 26.55 -12.48 -5.30
C THR A 124 27.20 -11.13 -5.60
N ARG A 125 28.26 -10.79 -4.83
CA ARG A 125 28.94 -9.49 -4.92
C ARG A 125 29.27 -9.09 -6.36
N GLY A 126 28.73 -7.97 -6.81
CA GLY A 126 28.93 -7.37 -8.13
C GLY A 126 28.08 -7.97 -9.25
N SER A 127 27.20 -8.95 -8.96
CA SER A 127 26.32 -9.59 -9.94
C SER A 127 24.87 -9.20 -9.66
N PHE A 128 24.26 -8.44 -10.59
CA PHE A 128 22.90 -7.94 -10.43
C PHE A 128 21.88 -8.75 -11.23
N ASN A 129 20.74 -9.04 -10.61
CA ASN A 129 19.64 -9.81 -11.18
C ASN A 129 18.56 -8.88 -11.78
N GLU A 130 18.50 -8.82 -13.11
CA GLU A 130 17.53 -7.99 -13.83
C GLU A 130 16.06 -8.41 -13.56
N THR A 131 15.80 -9.70 -13.32
CA THR A 131 14.44 -10.15 -12.99
C THR A 131 13.98 -9.59 -11.64
N ALA A 132 14.84 -9.61 -10.62
CA ALA A 132 14.54 -9.00 -9.33
C ALA A 132 14.24 -7.49 -9.48
N LEU A 133 15.05 -6.78 -10.28
CA LEU A 133 14.85 -5.36 -10.57
C LEU A 133 13.52 -5.10 -11.30
N GLN A 134 13.10 -5.95 -12.23
CA GLN A 134 11.80 -5.82 -12.91
C GLN A 134 10.60 -5.98 -11.97
N HIS A 135 10.70 -6.84 -10.96
CA HIS A 135 9.66 -6.95 -9.92
C HIS A 135 9.59 -5.71 -9.03
N ILE A 136 10.75 -5.16 -8.63
CA ILE A 136 10.82 -3.89 -7.90
C ILE A 136 10.29 -2.73 -8.76
N ASP A 137 10.62 -2.70 -10.06
CA ASP A 137 10.15 -1.68 -10.98
C ASP A 137 8.61 -1.66 -11.04
N TYR A 138 7.98 -2.84 -11.09
CA TYR A 138 6.53 -2.96 -11.08
C TYR A 138 5.95 -2.42 -9.78
N ALA A 139 6.50 -2.79 -8.62
CA ALA A 139 6.03 -2.31 -7.33
C ALA A 139 6.09 -0.77 -7.20
N ILE A 140 7.15 -0.15 -7.71
CA ILE A 140 7.26 1.32 -7.75
C ILE A 140 6.22 1.92 -8.71
N GLN A 141 6.03 1.32 -9.90
CA GLN A 141 5.01 1.77 -10.84
C GLN A 141 3.59 1.63 -10.28
N ALA A 142 3.29 0.54 -9.58
CA ALA A 142 2.02 0.30 -8.91
C ALA A 142 1.79 1.32 -7.79
N ALA A 143 2.78 1.58 -6.93
CA ALA A 143 2.69 2.62 -5.91
C ALA A 143 2.37 3.99 -6.52
N ARG A 144 2.98 4.33 -7.67
CA ARG A 144 2.65 5.54 -8.43
C ARG A 144 1.20 5.58 -8.89
N ALA A 145 0.69 4.46 -9.42
CA ALA A 145 -0.70 4.34 -9.87
C ALA A 145 -1.71 4.48 -8.72
N HIS A 146 -1.31 4.09 -7.50
CA HIS A 146 -2.10 4.25 -6.28
C HIS A 146 -1.88 5.59 -5.55
N HIS A 147 -1.12 6.53 -6.14
CA HIS A 147 -0.78 7.82 -5.53
C HIS A 147 -0.04 7.71 -4.19
N LEU A 148 0.67 6.61 -3.98
CA LEU A 148 1.46 6.35 -2.78
C LEU A 148 2.89 6.82 -2.97
N ARG A 149 3.52 7.21 -1.87
CA ARG A 149 4.96 7.50 -1.78
C ARG A 149 5.68 6.35 -1.08
N LEU A 150 6.97 6.17 -1.37
CA LEU A 150 7.77 5.07 -0.83
C LEU A 150 8.91 5.56 0.06
N ILE A 151 9.08 4.93 1.22
CA ILE A 151 10.33 4.93 2.00
C ILE A 151 11.01 3.59 1.77
N ILE A 152 12.26 3.63 1.30
CA ILE A 152 13.00 2.43 0.92
C ILE A 152 14.31 2.35 1.73
N PRO A 153 14.40 1.46 2.72
CA PRO A 153 15.67 1.16 3.38
C PRO A 153 16.59 0.35 2.48
N LEU A 154 17.90 0.57 2.61
CA LEU A 154 18.91 0.04 1.70
C LEU A 154 19.69 -1.17 2.22
N VAL A 155 19.60 -1.46 3.53
CA VAL A 155 20.21 -2.64 4.16
C VAL A 155 19.44 -3.02 5.42
N ASP A 156 19.48 -4.29 5.80
CA ASP A 156 18.89 -4.76 7.06
C ASP A 156 19.94 -4.98 8.15
N ASN A 157 19.55 -4.77 9.40
CA ASN A 157 20.31 -5.22 10.56
C ASN A 157 20.23 -6.75 10.73
N TRP A 158 19.11 -7.36 10.35
CA TRP A 158 18.79 -8.75 10.63
C TRP A 158 19.25 -9.71 9.52
N ARG A 159 19.28 -11.02 9.83
CA ARG A 159 19.64 -12.09 8.89
C ARG A 159 18.38 -12.80 8.36
N TYR A 160 17.58 -12.10 7.56
CA TYR A 160 16.39 -12.65 6.91
C TYR A 160 16.69 -13.17 5.48
N TYR A 161 15.67 -13.71 4.82
CA TYR A 161 15.76 -14.31 3.49
C TYR A 161 16.24 -13.34 2.39
N HIS A 162 16.00 -12.04 2.58
CA HIS A 162 16.42 -10.97 1.66
C HIS A 162 17.83 -10.42 1.93
N GLY A 163 18.56 -11.04 2.86
CA GLY A 163 19.91 -10.65 3.26
C GLY A 163 19.95 -9.44 4.20
N GLY A 164 21.13 -8.86 4.38
CA GLY A 164 21.34 -7.70 5.24
C GLY A 164 22.80 -7.29 5.30
N LYS A 165 23.17 -6.49 6.30
CA LYS A 165 24.55 -5.99 6.45
C LYS A 165 25.59 -7.11 6.53
N HIS A 166 25.19 -8.24 7.11
CA HIS A 166 26.02 -9.44 7.21
C HIS A 166 26.45 -10.01 5.85
N THR A 167 25.61 -9.87 4.83
CA THR A 167 25.88 -10.38 3.49
C THR A 167 27.16 -9.76 2.92
N PHE A 168 27.36 -8.45 3.13
CA PHE A 168 28.54 -7.73 2.66
C PHE A 168 29.81 -8.16 3.42
N THR A 169 29.72 -8.45 4.72
CA THR A 169 30.87 -9.00 5.47
C THR A 169 31.19 -10.43 5.06
N ASP A 170 30.17 -11.24 4.82
CA ASP A 170 30.31 -12.65 4.42
C ASP A 170 30.96 -12.76 3.03
N TRP A 171 30.59 -11.92 2.06
CA TRP A 171 31.25 -11.84 0.74
C TRP A 171 32.73 -11.48 0.80
N ARG A 172 33.17 -10.85 1.88
CA ARG A 172 34.57 -10.45 2.12
C ARG A 172 35.29 -11.39 3.08
N HIS A 173 34.63 -12.45 3.55
CA HIS A 173 35.15 -13.40 4.54
C HIS A 173 35.65 -12.69 5.80
N VAL A 174 34.86 -11.72 6.28
CA VAL A 174 35.17 -10.95 7.48
C VAL A 174 34.28 -11.43 8.62
N ASP A 175 34.90 -11.96 9.68
CA ASP A 175 34.17 -12.71 10.73
C ASP A 175 33.24 -11.84 11.59
N ALA A 176 33.54 -10.55 11.75
CA ALA A 176 32.77 -9.66 12.61
C ALA A 176 31.82 -8.78 11.79
N GLU A 177 30.51 -9.01 11.95
CA GLU A 177 29.44 -8.25 11.27
C GLU A 177 29.49 -6.74 11.55
N THR A 178 30.04 -6.33 12.71
CA THR A 178 30.26 -4.92 13.05
C THR A 178 31.25 -4.20 12.13
N LEU A 179 32.07 -4.95 11.38
CA LEU A 179 33.00 -4.40 10.39
C LEU A 179 32.28 -3.88 9.14
N PHE A 180 30.99 -4.17 8.96
CA PHE A 180 30.15 -3.46 7.99
C PHE A 180 30.25 -1.93 8.13
N TYR A 181 30.44 -1.43 9.36
CA TYR A 181 30.50 0.00 9.62
C TYR A 181 31.90 0.63 9.49
N THR A 182 32.97 -0.17 9.37
CA THR A 182 34.34 0.34 9.50
C THR A 182 35.33 -0.21 8.47
N ASP A 183 35.10 -1.41 7.92
CA ASP A 183 35.93 -1.96 6.85
C ASP A 183 35.62 -1.23 5.54
N LYS A 184 36.65 -0.61 4.97
CA LYS A 184 36.51 0.21 3.76
C LYS A 184 36.07 -0.57 2.54
N ASN A 185 36.44 -1.85 2.43
CA ASN A 185 36.03 -2.67 1.30
C ASN A 185 34.57 -3.09 1.43
N VAL A 186 34.12 -3.41 2.65
CA VAL A 186 32.71 -3.74 2.92
C VAL A 186 31.82 -2.51 2.68
N ILE A 187 32.24 -1.34 3.14
CA ILE A 187 31.55 -0.07 2.86
C ILE A 187 31.50 0.20 1.35
N SER A 188 32.61 -0.02 0.63
CA SER A 188 32.66 0.18 -0.83
C SER A 188 31.74 -0.77 -1.60
N ASP A 189 31.54 -2.00 -1.12
CA ASP A 189 30.60 -2.94 -1.72
C ASP A 189 29.15 -2.46 -1.52
N PHE A 190 28.83 -1.99 -0.31
CA PHE A 190 27.52 -1.41 -0.03
C PHE A 190 27.27 -0.13 -0.84
N GLU A 191 28.25 0.76 -0.97
CA GLU A 191 28.17 1.94 -1.85
C GLU A 191 27.92 1.53 -3.31
N SER A 192 28.58 0.46 -3.80
CA SER A 192 28.35 -0.04 -5.16
C SER A 192 26.93 -0.56 -5.36
N TYR A 193 26.37 -1.27 -4.36
CA TYR A 193 24.98 -1.71 -4.36
C TYR A 193 24.01 -0.51 -4.38
N VAL A 194 24.22 0.47 -3.50
CA VAL A 194 23.43 1.71 -3.43
C VAL A 194 23.49 2.46 -4.77
N GLN A 195 24.67 2.57 -5.37
CA GLN A 195 24.81 3.20 -6.69
C GLN A 195 24.00 2.49 -7.77
N HIS A 196 23.96 1.15 -7.74
CA HIS A 196 23.19 0.37 -8.69
C HIS A 196 21.68 0.63 -8.55
N ILE A 197 21.16 0.55 -7.32
CA ILE A 197 19.73 0.79 -7.02
C ILE A 197 19.32 2.21 -7.44
N LEU A 198 20.04 3.25 -7.01
CA LEU A 198 19.68 4.64 -7.28
C LEU A 198 19.71 4.99 -8.77
N ASN A 199 20.60 4.35 -9.55
CA ASN A 199 20.71 4.58 -11.00
C ASN A 199 19.84 3.63 -11.84
N ARG A 200 19.14 2.67 -11.25
CA ARG A 200 18.19 1.79 -11.96
C ARG A 200 17.18 2.64 -12.71
N VAL A 201 17.03 2.40 -14.01
CA VAL A 201 15.95 2.96 -14.82
C VAL A 201 14.79 1.97 -14.81
N ASN A 202 13.67 2.38 -14.23
CA ASN A 202 12.47 1.58 -14.14
C ASN A 202 11.99 1.17 -15.54
N SER A 203 11.85 -0.13 -15.79
CA SER A 203 11.47 -0.67 -17.11
C SER A 203 10.02 -0.37 -17.52
N TYR A 204 9.13 -0.07 -16.57
CA TYR A 204 7.73 0.28 -16.82
C TYR A 204 7.52 1.78 -17.02
N THR A 205 8.29 2.64 -16.33
CA THR A 205 8.09 4.10 -16.37
C THR A 205 9.17 4.84 -17.17
N GLY A 206 10.33 4.23 -17.41
CA GLY A 206 11.48 4.86 -18.04
C GLY A 206 12.19 5.90 -17.15
N ILE A 207 11.85 5.97 -15.86
CA ILE A 207 12.39 6.94 -14.91
C ILE A 207 13.47 6.27 -14.05
N ALA A 208 14.64 6.90 -13.92
CA ALA A 208 15.65 6.43 -12.98
C ALA A 208 15.14 6.58 -11.54
N TYR A 209 15.40 5.63 -10.63
CA TYR A 209 14.89 5.66 -9.26
C TYR A 209 15.23 6.98 -8.54
N LYS A 210 16.46 7.48 -8.69
CA LYS A 210 16.89 8.80 -8.18
C LYS A 210 16.12 10.03 -8.73
N ASN A 211 15.29 9.82 -9.76
CA ASN A 211 14.48 10.83 -10.42
C ASN A 211 12.97 10.51 -10.36
N ASP A 212 12.55 9.45 -9.66
CA ASP A 212 11.14 9.06 -9.59
C ASP A 212 10.48 9.62 -8.32
N PRO A 213 9.59 10.64 -8.42
CA PRO A 213 8.94 11.25 -7.26
C PRO A 213 7.97 10.32 -6.51
N THR A 214 7.75 9.10 -7.00
CA THR A 214 7.08 8.04 -6.25
C THR A 214 7.89 7.66 -5.01
N ILE A 215 9.21 7.71 -5.07
CA ILE A 215 10.07 7.52 -3.92
C ILE A 215 10.08 8.85 -3.14
N MET A 216 9.91 8.78 -1.82
CA MET A 216 9.98 9.95 -0.94
C MET A 216 11.34 10.02 -0.27
N ALA A 217 11.84 8.90 0.24
CA ALA A 217 13.10 8.87 0.96
C ALA A 217 13.85 7.55 0.78
N TRP A 218 15.18 7.66 0.76
CA TRP A 218 16.10 6.55 0.97
C TRP A 218 16.45 6.48 2.45
N GLU A 219 16.29 5.31 3.06
CA GLU A 219 16.66 5.08 4.45
C GLU A 219 17.98 4.31 4.50
N THR A 220 18.93 4.75 5.33
CA THR A 220 20.29 4.20 5.33
C THR A 220 20.35 2.72 5.73
N GLY A 221 19.34 2.23 6.44
CA GLY A 221 19.12 0.82 6.75
C GLY A 221 17.93 0.60 7.67
N ASN A 222 17.56 -0.64 7.93
CA ASN A 222 16.54 -1.00 8.91
C ASN A 222 17.19 -1.38 10.25
N GLU A 223 16.87 -0.66 11.32
CA GLU A 223 17.30 -0.93 12.72
C GLU A 223 18.81 -1.14 12.90
N ILE A 224 19.63 -0.42 12.13
CA ILE A 224 21.07 -0.49 12.22
C ILE A 224 21.60 0.24 13.47
N SER A 225 22.89 0.10 13.76
CA SER A 225 23.56 0.80 14.87
C SER A 225 24.91 1.33 14.42
N PRO A 226 24.92 2.23 13.43
CA PRO A 226 26.16 2.75 12.86
C PRO A 226 26.85 3.76 13.80
N SER A 227 28.11 4.06 13.47
CA SER A 227 28.74 5.28 13.99
C SER A 227 28.28 6.49 13.19
N THR A 228 28.28 7.68 13.79
CA THR A 228 27.99 8.94 13.08
C THR A 228 28.87 9.17 11.86
N SER A 229 30.13 8.71 11.89
CA SER A 229 31.01 8.74 10.72
C SER A 229 30.52 7.87 9.57
N TRP A 230 30.00 6.68 9.87
CA TRP A 230 29.44 5.80 8.83
C TRP A 230 28.15 6.41 8.26
N THR A 231 27.24 6.88 9.13
CA THR A 231 26.00 7.54 8.71
C THR A 231 26.28 8.73 7.80
N LYS A 232 27.25 9.58 8.17
CA LYS A 232 27.69 10.71 7.34
C LYS A 232 28.24 10.27 5.98
N THR A 233 29.00 9.17 5.95
CA THR A 233 29.60 8.64 4.73
C THR A 233 28.53 8.16 3.76
N ILE A 234 27.65 7.26 4.21
CA ILE A 234 26.60 6.68 3.36
C ILE A 234 25.56 7.72 2.95
N ALA A 235 25.10 8.57 3.87
CA ALA A 235 24.16 9.64 3.52
C ALA A 235 24.77 10.65 2.53
N GLY A 236 26.05 10.99 2.69
CA GLY A 236 26.78 11.82 1.74
C GLY A 236 26.92 11.15 0.37
N TYR A 237 27.17 9.85 0.34
CA TYR A 237 27.26 9.06 -0.90
C TYR A 237 25.92 9.04 -1.65
N ILE A 238 24.81 8.75 -0.97
CA ILE A 238 23.45 8.82 -1.54
C ILE A 238 23.21 10.20 -2.15
N LYS A 239 23.43 11.28 -1.38
CA LYS A 239 23.23 12.67 -1.84
C LYS A 239 24.13 13.08 -3.00
N SER A 240 25.27 12.42 -3.18
CA SER A 240 26.17 12.68 -4.32
C SER A 240 25.63 12.11 -5.64
N ILE A 241 24.76 11.10 -5.56
CA ILE A 241 24.12 10.44 -6.72
C ILE A 241 22.72 11.02 -6.96
N ASP A 242 21.98 11.26 -5.87
CA ASP A 242 20.59 11.67 -5.84
C ASP A 242 20.42 13.02 -5.11
N ALA A 243 20.09 14.05 -5.88
CA ALA A 243 19.90 15.40 -5.37
C ALA A 243 18.42 15.74 -5.06
N HIS A 244 17.48 14.81 -5.26
CA HIS A 244 16.04 15.05 -5.13
C HIS A 244 15.45 14.48 -3.86
N HIS A 245 15.74 13.22 -3.55
CA HIS A 245 15.09 12.50 -2.45
C HIS A 245 15.62 12.90 -1.08
N LEU A 246 14.75 12.78 -0.07
CA LEU A 246 15.15 12.89 1.32
C LEU A 246 16.00 11.68 1.73
N VAL A 247 16.90 11.86 2.69
CA VAL A 247 17.63 10.74 3.31
C VAL A 247 17.20 10.59 4.76
N MET A 248 16.68 9.42 5.10
CA MET A 248 16.24 9.04 6.43
C MET A 248 17.33 8.23 7.14
N ASP A 249 17.57 8.54 8.42
CA ASP A 249 18.40 7.69 9.27
C ASP A 249 17.72 6.33 9.52
N GLY A 250 18.52 5.26 9.55
CA GLY A 250 18.07 3.89 9.74
C GLY A 250 18.37 3.31 11.12
N SER A 251 18.78 4.14 12.08
CA SER A 251 19.27 3.65 13.36
C SER A 251 18.13 3.16 14.25
N LYS A 252 18.34 2.08 14.99
CA LYS A 252 17.36 1.52 15.96
C LYS A 252 17.03 2.42 17.15
N SER A 253 17.68 3.57 17.26
CA SER A 253 17.57 4.46 18.40
C SER A 253 18.01 5.87 18.01
N ALA A 254 17.37 6.88 18.60
CA ALA A 254 17.75 8.26 18.41
C ALA A 254 19.20 8.55 18.81
N ASN A 255 19.97 9.04 17.84
CA ASN A 255 21.33 9.51 18.05
C ASN A 255 21.40 11.01 17.76
N ALA A 256 21.60 11.82 18.81
CA ALA A 256 21.69 13.26 18.70
C ALA A 256 22.82 13.74 17.77
N ALA A 257 23.90 12.98 17.63
CA ALA A 257 24.99 13.31 16.72
C ALA A 257 24.59 13.12 15.24
N ASP A 258 23.74 12.13 14.95
CA ASP A 258 23.25 11.88 13.59
C ASP A 258 22.22 12.94 13.18
N LEU A 259 21.40 13.40 14.13
CA LEU A 259 20.48 14.52 13.94
C LEU A 259 21.20 15.83 13.60
N ALA A 260 22.47 15.99 13.93
CA ALA A 260 23.25 17.17 13.56
C ALA A 260 23.82 17.10 12.12
N LEU A 261 23.71 15.96 11.43
CA LEU A 261 24.24 15.79 10.08
C LEU A 261 23.36 16.50 9.04
N ASN A 262 23.95 17.38 8.23
CA ASN A 262 23.22 18.05 7.14
C ASN A 262 22.78 17.11 6.00
N THR A 263 23.41 15.93 5.90
CA THR A 263 23.09 14.91 4.89
C THR A 263 21.88 14.04 5.29
N ILE A 264 21.46 14.10 6.55
CA ILE A 264 20.25 13.44 7.05
C ILE A 264 19.11 14.45 7.07
N ASP A 265 17.98 14.10 6.48
CA ASP A 265 16.79 14.95 6.41
C ASP A 265 15.71 14.53 7.42
N MET A 266 15.64 13.22 7.66
CA MET A 266 14.58 12.59 8.44
C MET A 266 15.18 11.64 9.48
N PHE A 267 14.53 11.55 10.63
CA PHE A 267 14.84 10.63 11.71
C PHE A 267 13.65 9.72 11.97
N THR A 268 13.94 8.46 12.30
CA THR A 268 12.93 7.44 12.55
C THR A 268 13.13 6.76 13.90
N GLN A 269 12.04 6.37 14.53
CA GLN A 269 12.05 5.50 15.71
C GLN A 269 10.96 4.43 15.59
N HIS A 270 11.21 3.25 16.15
CA HIS A 270 10.28 2.12 16.20
C HIS A 270 9.73 1.92 17.62
N TYR A 271 8.43 1.63 17.73
CA TYR A 271 7.72 1.57 19.02
C TYR A 271 7.13 0.18 19.31
N TYR A 272 7.93 -0.63 20.02
CA TYR A 272 7.54 -1.95 20.52
C TYR A 272 7.97 -2.13 22.00
N PRO A 273 7.08 -1.90 22.98
CA PRO A 273 5.67 -1.51 22.84
C PRO A 273 5.50 -0.01 22.54
N LEU A 274 4.24 0.43 22.35
CA LEU A 274 3.90 1.84 22.19
C LEU A 274 4.30 2.67 23.43
N SER A 275 4.81 3.88 23.20
CA SER A 275 5.10 4.85 24.25
C SER A 275 4.86 6.28 23.76
N THR A 276 3.86 6.96 24.29
CA THR A 276 3.53 8.34 23.90
C THR A 276 4.56 9.34 24.42
N SER A 277 5.07 9.11 25.63
CA SER A 277 6.14 9.94 26.21
C SER A 277 7.45 9.87 25.42
N LEU A 278 7.84 8.67 24.94
CA LEU A 278 9.02 8.54 24.10
C LEU A 278 8.78 9.16 22.71
N LEU A 279 7.60 8.93 22.13
CA LEU A 279 7.19 9.54 20.86
C LEU A 279 7.30 11.07 20.89
N GLU A 280 6.74 11.71 21.93
CA GLU A 280 6.83 13.17 22.10
C GLU A 280 8.27 13.64 22.27
N SER A 281 9.06 12.94 23.10
CA SER A 281 10.47 13.27 23.32
C SER A 281 11.28 13.21 22.02
N ASP A 282 11.13 12.14 21.23
CA ASP A 282 11.85 11.96 19.97
C ASP A 282 11.46 13.03 18.94
N ALA A 283 10.16 13.34 18.84
CA ALA A 283 9.65 14.39 17.97
C ALA A 283 10.22 15.77 18.32
N GLN A 284 10.26 16.12 19.62
CA GLN A 284 10.81 17.39 20.09
C GLN A 284 12.32 17.50 19.81
N VAL A 285 13.07 16.42 20.03
CA VAL A 285 14.52 16.39 19.77
C VAL A 285 14.82 16.55 18.27
N ALA A 286 14.07 15.87 17.41
CA ALA A 286 14.20 16.03 15.96
C ALA A 286 13.81 17.44 15.50
N ALA A 287 12.72 17.99 16.02
CA ALA A 287 12.26 19.35 15.70
C ALA A 287 13.29 20.42 16.12
N TYR A 288 13.90 20.28 17.30
CA TYR A 288 14.97 21.16 17.77
C TYR A 288 16.18 21.17 16.84
N GLN A 289 16.49 20.03 16.21
CA GLN A 289 17.56 19.89 15.22
C GLN A 289 17.12 20.20 13.78
N HIS A 290 15.90 20.70 13.60
CA HIS A 290 15.30 20.99 12.29
C HIS A 290 15.28 19.76 11.36
N LYS A 291 15.01 18.58 11.93
CA LYS A 291 14.84 17.30 11.23
C LYS A 291 13.39 16.87 11.24
N VAL A 292 12.98 16.22 10.17
CA VAL A 292 11.66 15.59 10.07
C VAL A 292 11.66 14.35 10.95
N PHE A 293 10.61 14.15 11.73
CA PHE A 293 10.45 12.95 12.55
C PHE A 293 9.34 12.04 12.02
N VAL A 294 9.61 10.72 12.01
CA VAL A 294 8.69 9.67 11.58
C VAL A 294 8.69 8.54 12.61
N ALA A 295 7.51 8.06 13.01
CA ALA A 295 7.39 6.78 13.70
C ALA A 295 7.43 5.64 12.66
N GLY A 296 8.61 5.14 12.32
CA GLY A 296 8.83 4.25 11.16
C GLY A 296 8.24 2.85 11.30
N GLU A 297 8.03 2.40 12.54
CA GLU A 297 7.33 1.16 12.87
C GLU A 297 6.66 1.29 14.24
N TYR A 298 5.52 0.64 14.44
CA TYR A 298 4.90 0.54 15.76
C TYR A 298 3.90 -0.63 15.88
N ASP A 299 3.73 -1.11 17.12
CA ASP A 299 2.71 -2.10 17.49
C ASP A 299 1.30 -1.48 17.45
N TRP A 300 0.51 -1.80 16.42
CA TRP A 300 -0.90 -1.39 16.37
C TRP A 300 -1.86 -2.36 17.11
N THR A 301 -1.38 -3.55 17.47
CA THR A 301 -2.19 -4.61 18.05
C THR A 301 -2.47 -4.40 19.54
N GLY A 302 -1.57 -3.70 20.25
CA GLY A 302 -1.65 -3.50 21.70
C GLY A 302 -1.47 -4.79 22.50
N THR A 303 -0.91 -5.84 21.89
CA THR A 303 -0.72 -7.15 22.53
C THR A 303 0.59 -7.24 23.31
N ARG A 304 1.51 -6.29 23.12
CA ARG A 304 2.83 -6.27 23.76
C ARG A 304 2.93 -5.31 24.96
N GLY A 305 1.79 -4.80 25.45
CA GLY A 305 1.75 -3.79 26.51
C GLY A 305 2.03 -2.39 26.00
N GLY A 306 2.54 -1.51 26.87
CA GLY A 306 2.73 -0.08 26.58
C GLY A 306 1.44 0.72 26.57
N ASP A 307 1.51 1.91 25.97
CA ASP A 307 0.36 2.80 25.83
C ASP A 307 -0.66 2.27 24.82
N ALA A 308 -1.91 2.71 24.95
CA ALA A 308 -2.97 2.27 24.04
C ALA A 308 -2.85 2.96 22.67
N LEU A 309 -3.20 2.24 21.59
CA LEU A 309 -3.31 2.81 20.24
C LEU A 309 -4.26 4.02 20.20
N SER A 310 -5.32 3.99 21.03
CA SER A 310 -6.29 5.09 21.17
C SER A 310 -5.73 6.36 21.80
N SER A 311 -4.54 6.29 22.40
CA SER A 311 -3.79 7.47 22.89
C SER A 311 -2.65 7.83 21.93
N PHE A 312 -1.96 6.82 21.39
CA PHE A 312 -0.82 7.00 20.50
C PHE A 312 -1.17 7.71 19.18
N LEU A 313 -2.27 7.32 18.50
CA LEU A 313 -2.66 7.95 17.24
C LEU A 313 -3.09 9.42 17.41
N PRO A 314 -3.93 9.79 18.40
CA PRO A 314 -4.22 11.20 18.66
C PRO A 314 -3.01 12.04 19.04
N ASP A 315 -2.02 11.49 19.75
CA ASP A 315 -0.79 12.23 20.07
C ASP A 315 -0.01 12.58 18.80
N ILE A 316 0.06 11.64 17.84
CA ILE A 316 0.60 11.92 16.51
C ILE A 316 -0.22 13.03 15.85
N GLU A 317 -1.55 12.92 15.78
CA GLU A 317 -2.40 13.90 15.10
C GLU A 317 -2.22 15.33 15.61
N HIS A 318 -2.12 15.50 16.94
CA HIS A 318 -2.03 16.82 17.59
C HIS A 318 -0.63 17.44 17.57
N GLN A 319 0.43 16.64 17.47
CA GLN A 319 1.81 17.14 17.45
C GLN A 319 2.28 17.41 16.02
N SER A 320 2.38 18.69 15.65
CA SER A 320 2.77 19.11 14.30
C SER A 320 4.21 18.73 13.89
N GLU A 321 5.04 18.42 14.88
CA GLU A 321 6.43 18.00 14.81
C GLU A 321 6.57 16.56 14.29
N ILE A 322 5.52 15.74 14.42
CA ILE A 322 5.48 14.37 13.92
C ILE A 322 4.94 14.41 12.49
N ALA A 323 5.81 14.14 11.51
CA ALA A 323 5.46 14.25 10.10
C ALA A 323 4.69 13.03 9.57
N GLY A 324 4.94 11.86 10.14
CA GLY A 324 4.12 10.69 9.85
C GLY A 324 4.51 9.45 10.61
N ASP A 325 3.75 8.39 10.38
CA ASP A 325 3.85 7.13 11.10
C ASP A 325 3.50 5.94 10.18
N LEU A 326 4.07 4.79 10.51
CA LEU A 326 3.94 3.58 9.71
C LEU A 326 3.69 2.36 10.60
N TYR A 327 2.47 1.83 10.63
CA TYR A 327 2.19 0.63 11.42
C TYR A 327 2.84 -0.60 10.77
N TRP A 328 3.22 -1.57 11.58
CA TRP A 328 3.74 -2.85 11.12
C TRP A 328 2.66 -3.94 11.29
N SER A 329 2.22 -4.68 10.28
CA SER A 329 2.49 -4.60 8.83
C SER A 329 1.22 -4.98 8.06
N LEU A 330 1.12 -4.66 6.76
CA LEU A 330 -0.05 -4.99 5.93
C LEU A 330 0.27 -6.13 4.94
N PHE A 331 -0.62 -7.11 4.90
CA PHE A 331 -0.59 -8.20 3.91
C PHE A 331 -1.92 -8.28 3.15
N GLY A 332 -1.81 -8.49 1.84
CA GLY A 332 -2.94 -8.72 0.95
C GLY A 332 -3.28 -10.20 0.76
N HIS A 333 -4.17 -10.45 -0.18
CA HIS A 333 -4.60 -11.79 -0.56
C HIS A 333 -3.47 -12.61 -1.18
N ASN A 334 -3.56 -13.94 -1.08
CA ASN A 334 -2.66 -14.86 -1.79
C ASN A 334 -3.11 -14.99 -3.26
N ASP A 335 -2.19 -15.40 -4.14
CA ASP A 335 -2.49 -15.64 -5.56
C ASP A 335 -3.56 -16.69 -5.82
N THR A 336 -3.73 -17.63 -4.89
CA THR A 336 -4.64 -18.77 -5.02
C THR A 336 -5.95 -18.51 -4.30
N TYR A 337 -5.93 -18.43 -2.98
CA TYR A 337 -7.07 -18.12 -2.14
C TYR A 337 -6.64 -17.69 -0.74
N GLY A 338 -7.54 -17.07 0.01
CA GLY A 338 -7.23 -16.57 1.35
C GLY A 338 -6.22 -15.42 1.35
N TYR A 339 -5.67 -15.15 2.53
CA TYR A 339 -4.61 -14.16 2.70
C TYR A 339 -3.20 -14.77 2.59
N THR A 340 -2.23 -13.95 2.19
CA THR A 340 -0.82 -14.31 2.41
C THR A 340 -0.55 -14.31 3.91
N GLN A 341 -0.19 -15.48 4.44
CA GLN A 341 0.04 -15.65 5.88
C GLN A 341 1.45 -15.22 6.26
N HIS A 342 1.55 -14.50 7.37
CA HIS A 342 2.80 -14.13 8.02
C HIS A 342 2.53 -14.07 9.51
N ASP A 343 3.36 -14.75 10.30
CA ASP A 343 3.13 -14.95 11.74
C ASP A 343 4.23 -14.26 12.58
N ASP A 344 4.12 -12.94 12.65
CA ASP A 344 4.89 -12.08 13.56
C ASP A 344 4.04 -11.52 14.71
N GLY A 345 2.74 -11.83 14.72
CA GLY A 345 1.74 -11.31 15.65
C GLY A 345 1.19 -9.92 15.30
N TYR A 346 1.74 -9.24 14.29
CA TYR A 346 1.39 -7.87 13.92
C TYR A 346 0.71 -7.76 12.55
N THR A 347 0.78 -8.80 11.74
CA THR A 347 0.22 -8.83 10.39
C THR A 347 -1.26 -8.43 10.34
N LEU A 348 -1.58 -7.36 9.63
CA LEU A 348 -2.93 -6.91 9.32
C LEU A 348 -3.38 -7.53 7.99
N HIS A 349 -4.40 -8.37 8.04
CA HIS A 349 -5.28 -8.63 6.90
C HIS A 349 -6.51 -7.73 6.99
N TYR A 350 -6.95 -7.19 5.85
CA TYR A 350 -7.99 -6.16 5.86
C TYR A 350 -9.26 -6.62 6.57
N ALA A 351 -9.81 -7.80 6.28
CA ALA A 351 -11.03 -8.27 6.94
C ALA A 351 -10.88 -8.38 8.47
N SER A 352 -9.68 -8.74 8.94
CA SER A 352 -9.31 -8.95 10.36
C SER A 352 -10.20 -9.95 11.11
N ASP A 353 -9.58 -10.96 11.71
CA ASP A 353 -10.33 -12.10 12.27
C ASP A 353 -11.14 -11.75 13.54
N THR A 354 -10.69 -10.76 14.33
CA THR A 354 -11.33 -10.40 15.60
C THR A 354 -11.99 -9.03 15.57
N GLN A 355 -13.03 -8.85 16.39
CA GLN A 355 -13.72 -7.57 16.52
C GLN A 355 -12.77 -6.44 16.98
N ASP A 356 -11.85 -6.74 17.91
CA ASP A 356 -10.86 -5.78 18.38
C ASP A 356 -9.92 -5.32 17.25
N ARG A 357 -9.40 -6.26 16.44
CA ARG A 357 -8.54 -5.92 15.29
C ARG A 357 -9.31 -5.10 14.25
N ARG A 358 -10.59 -5.41 13.99
CA ARG A 358 -11.44 -4.60 13.10
C ARG A 358 -11.62 -3.16 13.60
N VAL A 359 -11.81 -2.97 14.91
CA VAL A 359 -11.91 -1.63 15.53
C VAL A 359 -10.60 -0.87 15.36
N ARG A 360 -9.46 -1.51 15.63
CA ARG A 360 -8.13 -0.90 15.48
C ARG A 360 -7.79 -0.55 14.04
N ARG A 361 -8.08 -1.43 13.08
CA ARG A 361 -7.97 -1.15 11.65
C ARG A 361 -8.80 0.07 11.24
N GLN A 362 -10.03 0.21 11.76
CA GLN A 362 -10.85 1.39 11.51
C GLN A 362 -10.25 2.66 12.13
N ALA A 363 -9.60 2.55 13.30
CA ALA A 363 -8.86 3.66 13.90
C ALA A 363 -7.65 4.07 13.05
N LEU A 364 -6.86 3.11 12.55
CA LEU A 364 -5.76 3.37 11.62
C LEU A 364 -6.25 4.07 10.34
N ARG A 365 -7.38 3.64 9.78
CA ARG A 365 -8.00 4.30 8.63
C ARG A 365 -8.40 5.74 8.94
N ALA A 366 -9.12 5.96 10.04
CA ALA A 366 -9.53 7.31 10.44
C ALA A 366 -8.32 8.23 10.67
N HIS A 367 -7.28 7.70 11.31
CA HIS A 367 -6.02 8.38 11.56
C HIS A 367 -5.32 8.83 10.28
N ALA A 368 -5.21 7.95 9.26
CA ALA A 368 -4.54 8.30 8.00
C ALA A 368 -5.24 9.45 7.25
N TYR A 369 -6.57 9.48 7.26
CA TYR A 369 -7.34 10.61 6.72
C TYR A 369 -7.20 11.88 7.57
N ALA A 370 -7.13 11.76 8.90
CA ALA A 370 -6.87 12.89 9.79
C ALA A 370 -5.47 13.52 9.54
N MET A 371 -4.44 12.69 9.38
CA MET A 371 -3.06 13.11 9.10
C MET A 371 -2.94 13.86 7.77
N SER A 372 -3.58 13.35 6.72
CA SER A 372 -3.63 14.00 5.40
C SER A 372 -4.61 15.20 5.34
N LYS A 373 -5.33 15.49 6.43
CA LYS A 373 -6.40 16.50 6.51
C LYS A 373 -7.47 16.32 5.44
N GLN A 374 -7.71 15.09 5.02
CA GLN A 374 -8.74 14.74 4.06
C GLN A 374 -9.98 14.21 4.79
N PRO A 375 -11.20 14.48 4.30
CA PRO A 375 -12.37 13.83 4.83
C PRO A 375 -12.28 12.33 4.53
N MET A 376 -12.55 11.49 5.54
CA MET A 376 -12.61 10.04 5.34
C MET A 376 -13.81 9.70 4.43
N PRO A 377 -13.58 9.17 3.22
CA PRO A 377 -14.66 8.85 2.29
C PRO A 377 -15.41 7.60 2.74
N ALA A 378 -16.58 7.35 2.14
CA ALA A 378 -17.19 6.01 2.17
C ALA A 378 -16.25 5.02 1.45
N LEU A 379 -16.32 3.74 1.82
CA LEU A 379 -15.51 2.73 1.14
C LEU A 379 -16.04 2.50 -0.29
N PRO A 380 -15.16 2.34 -1.29
CA PRO A 380 -15.57 1.94 -2.62
C PRO A 380 -16.04 0.47 -2.63
N ALA A 381 -16.64 0.03 -3.74
CA ALA A 381 -16.82 -1.40 -3.98
C ALA A 381 -15.43 -2.09 -4.04
N PRO A 382 -15.29 -3.31 -3.51
CA PRO A 382 -14.04 -4.06 -3.68
C PRO A 382 -13.75 -4.36 -5.15
N GLY A 383 -12.50 -4.73 -5.43
CA GLY A 383 -12.09 -5.33 -6.68
C GLY A 383 -12.89 -6.60 -7.06
N THR A 384 -12.66 -7.10 -8.28
CA THR A 384 -13.36 -8.30 -8.76
C THR A 384 -12.63 -9.56 -8.28
N PRO A 385 -13.26 -10.46 -7.51
CA PRO A 385 -12.63 -11.73 -7.12
C PRO A 385 -12.43 -12.63 -8.34
N LEU A 386 -11.55 -13.62 -8.24
CA LEU A 386 -11.27 -14.57 -9.31
C LEU A 386 -11.31 -16.00 -8.79
N ILE A 387 -12.24 -16.82 -9.31
CA ILE A 387 -12.22 -18.27 -9.02
C ILE A 387 -10.93 -18.85 -9.62
N THR A 388 -10.08 -19.41 -8.76
CA THR A 388 -8.77 -19.96 -9.13
C THR A 388 -8.82 -21.47 -9.33
N SER A 389 -9.69 -22.16 -8.60
CA SER A 389 -9.89 -23.60 -8.77
C SER A 389 -11.27 -24.05 -8.30
N ILE A 390 -11.81 -25.07 -8.97
CA ILE A 390 -12.95 -25.85 -8.50
C ILE A 390 -12.53 -27.32 -8.55
N TYR A 391 -12.52 -27.99 -7.39
CA TYR A 391 -12.22 -29.42 -7.28
C TYR A 391 -13.38 -30.14 -6.58
N GLY A 392 -14.14 -30.93 -7.34
CA GLY A 392 -15.42 -31.47 -6.88
C GLY A 392 -16.40 -30.35 -6.52
N ASN A 393 -16.77 -30.26 -5.24
CA ASN A 393 -17.63 -29.21 -4.69
C ASN A 393 -16.85 -28.14 -3.89
N ALA A 394 -15.52 -28.18 -3.88
CA ALA A 394 -14.68 -27.16 -3.25
C ALA A 394 -14.33 -26.06 -4.25
N ILE A 395 -14.64 -24.81 -3.90
CA ILE A 395 -14.42 -23.61 -4.71
C ILE A 395 -13.41 -22.71 -4.01
N SER A 396 -12.30 -22.45 -4.68
CA SER A 396 -11.29 -21.48 -4.24
C SER A 396 -11.33 -20.25 -5.13
N TRP A 397 -11.18 -19.08 -4.53
CA TRP A 397 -11.01 -17.83 -5.25
C TRP A 397 -9.94 -16.99 -4.60
N ARG A 398 -9.25 -16.24 -5.45
CA ARG A 398 -8.46 -15.08 -5.08
C ARG A 398 -9.41 -13.99 -4.62
N GLY A 399 -9.18 -13.49 -3.40
CA GLY A 399 -9.94 -12.40 -2.80
C GLY A 399 -9.75 -11.05 -3.51
N ALA A 400 -10.35 -10.02 -2.95
CA ALA A 400 -10.28 -8.66 -3.51
C ALA A 400 -10.07 -7.62 -2.39
N ASP A 401 -8.96 -6.90 -2.44
CA ASP A 401 -8.60 -5.72 -1.64
C ASP A 401 -9.34 -5.56 -0.28
N ILE A 402 -10.37 -4.73 -0.24
CA ILE A 402 -11.14 -4.35 0.96
C ILE A 402 -12.37 -5.22 1.20
N ALA A 403 -12.45 -6.38 0.56
CA ALA A 403 -13.51 -7.34 0.78
C ALA A 403 -13.45 -7.92 2.21
N VAL A 404 -14.63 -8.16 2.77
CA VAL A 404 -14.79 -8.84 4.06
C VAL A 404 -15.76 -10.01 4.00
N HIS A 405 -16.66 -10.01 3.00
CA HIS A 405 -17.63 -11.08 2.76
C HIS A 405 -17.77 -11.38 1.28
N TYR A 406 -18.22 -12.60 0.97
CA TYR A 406 -18.48 -13.08 -0.38
C TYR A 406 -19.84 -13.73 -0.49
N SER A 407 -20.48 -13.52 -1.64
CA SER A 407 -21.63 -14.30 -2.10
C SER A 407 -21.18 -15.25 -3.22
N LEU A 408 -21.73 -16.45 -3.22
CA LEU A 408 -21.52 -17.43 -4.29
C LEU A 408 -22.84 -17.72 -4.99
N GLU A 409 -22.77 -17.80 -6.31
CA GLU A 409 -23.87 -18.22 -7.15
C GLU A 409 -23.47 -19.39 -8.03
N ARG A 410 -24.44 -20.27 -8.28
CA ARG A 410 -24.28 -21.46 -9.11
C ARG A 410 -25.27 -21.47 -10.26
N SER A 411 -24.83 -21.96 -11.41
CA SER A 411 -25.70 -22.38 -12.51
C SER A 411 -25.46 -23.85 -12.83
N THR A 412 -26.53 -24.54 -13.22
CA THR A 412 -26.49 -25.92 -13.75
C THR A 412 -26.76 -25.98 -15.26
N HIS A 413 -26.98 -24.82 -15.89
CA HIS A 413 -27.37 -24.72 -17.30
C HIS A 413 -26.21 -24.24 -18.18
N GLY A 414 -25.33 -23.40 -17.64
CA GLY A 414 -24.15 -22.94 -18.34
C GLY A 414 -23.53 -21.71 -17.70
N ALA A 415 -22.41 -21.27 -18.28
CA ALA A 415 -21.64 -20.10 -17.84
C ALA A 415 -22.39 -18.75 -17.87
N ASN A 416 -23.59 -18.71 -18.45
CA ASN A 416 -24.44 -17.51 -18.54
C ASN A 416 -25.66 -17.55 -17.62
N GLY A 417 -25.80 -18.60 -16.80
CA GLY A 417 -26.96 -18.78 -15.93
C GLY A 417 -28.08 -19.63 -16.55
N PRO A 418 -29.28 -19.64 -15.95
CA PRO A 418 -29.70 -18.83 -14.79
C PRO A 418 -28.88 -19.16 -13.52
N TRP A 419 -28.76 -18.17 -12.65
CA TRP A 419 -27.95 -18.24 -11.43
C TRP A 419 -28.83 -18.41 -10.19
N THR A 420 -28.40 -19.27 -9.27
CA THR A 420 -28.97 -19.46 -7.95
C THR A 420 -27.97 -19.03 -6.90
N VAL A 421 -28.37 -18.15 -5.98
CA VAL A 421 -27.56 -17.77 -4.83
C VAL A 421 -27.48 -18.96 -3.88
N ILE A 422 -26.28 -19.49 -3.69
CA ILE A 422 -26.00 -20.61 -2.78
C ILE A 422 -25.32 -20.15 -1.49
N CYS A 423 -24.71 -18.96 -1.51
CA CYS A 423 -24.19 -18.26 -0.34
C CYS A 423 -24.46 -16.76 -0.52
N ARG A 424 -25.08 -16.12 0.47
CA ARG A 424 -25.31 -14.66 0.47
C ARG A 424 -24.49 -14.02 1.58
N GLN A 425 -23.37 -13.38 1.22
CA GLN A 425 -22.42 -12.75 2.15
C GLN A 425 -22.06 -13.66 3.34
N CYS A 426 -21.94 -14.97 3.09
CA CYS A 426 -21.78 -15.99 4.13
C CYS A 426 -20.35 -16.54 4.20
N ALA A 427 -19.55 -16.28 3.16
CA ALA A 427 -18.16 -16.71 3.08
C ALA A 427 -17.20 -15.53 3.28
N THR A 428 -16.00 -15.84 3.73
CA THR A 428 -14.85 -14.95 3.90
C THR A 428 -13.64 -15.57 3.19
N ASP A 429 -12.55 -14.81 3.08
CA ASP A 429 -11.29 -15.34 2.55
C ASP A 429 -10.76 -16.53 3.37
N ASN A 430 -11.06 -16.59 4.66
CA ASN A 430 -10.65 -17.70 5.54
C ASN A 430 -11.50 -18.97 5.37
N ASP A 431 -12.64 -18.88 4.66
CA ASP A 431 -13.49 -20.04 4.38
C ASP A 431 -13.09 -20.75 3.08
N THR A 432 -12.02 -20.32 2.42
CA THR A 432 -11.56 -20.90 1.16
C THR A 432 -10.55 -22.04 1.38
N PRO A 433 -10.66 -23.19 0.67
CA PRO A 433 -11.70 -23.55 -0.30
C PRO A 433 -13.09 -23.72 0.33
N TRP A 434 -14.10 -23.04 -0.23
CA TRP A 434 -15.48 -23.08 0.27
C TRP A 434 -16.23 -24.26 -0.32
N ILE A 435 -17.08 -24.92 0.45
CA ILE A 435 -17.72 -26.18 0.07
C ILE A 435 -19.19 -25.96 -0.32
N ASP A 436 -19.56 -26.33 -1.55
CA ASP A 436 -20.95 -26.44 -1.99
C ASP A 436 -21.55 -27.79 -1.54
N ASP A 437 -22.03 -27.84 -0.29
CA ASP A 437 -22.66 -29.03 0.31
C ASP A 437 -23.97 -29.48 -0.39
N HIS A 438 -24.46 -28.67 -1.32
CA HIS A 438 -25.69 -28.92 -2.07
C HIS A 438 -25.43 -28.95 -3.58
N GLN A 439 -24.21 -29.30 -4.00
CA GLN A 439 -23.86 -29.43 -5.41
C GLN A 439 -24.74 -30.53 -6.06
N PRO A 440 -25.47 -30.21 -7.13
CA PRO A 440 -26.27 -31.19 -7.86
C PRO A 440 -25.37 -32.09 -8.69
N SER A 441 -25.89 -33.26 -9.07
CA SER A 441 -25.21 -34.11 -10.05
C SER A 441 -25.13 -33.43 -11.42
N GLY A 442 -23.96 -33.56 -12.07
CA GLY A 442 -23.70 -32.98 -13.39
C GLY A 442 -22.88 -31.68 -13.34
N PRO A 443 -22.67 -31.04 -14.50
CA PRO A 443 -21.81 -29.86 -14.60
C PRO A 443 -22.42 -28.67 -13.84
N SER A 444 -21.56 -27.97 -13.10
CA SER A 444 -21.92 -26.75 -12.37
C SER A 444 -20.95 -25.63 -12.74
N TRP A 445 -21.50 -24.42 -12.87
CA TRP A 445 -20.74 -23.19 -13.04
C TRP A 445 -20.93 -22.33 -11.80
N TYR A 446 -19.86 -21.66 -11.39
CA TYR A 446 -19.84 -20.80 -10.21
C TYR A 446 -19.40 -19.40 -10.59
N ARG A 447 -19.88 -18.41 -9.85
CA ARG A 447 -19.34 -17.05 -9.83
C ARG A 447 -19.36 -16.52 -8.40
N VAL A 448 -18.39 -15.68 -8.07
CA VAL A 448 -18.21 -15.10 -6.73
C VAL A 448 -18.37 -13.59 -6.81
N GLN A 449 -18.94 -12.98 -5.78
CA GLN A 449 -19.04 -11.53 -5.64
C GLN A 449 -18.54 -11.12 -4.25
N ALA A 450 -17.65 -10.14 -4.21
CA ALA A 450 -17.07 -9.60 -2.98
C ALA A 450 -17.91 -8.44 -2.43
N TYR A 451 -17.84 -8.23 -1.12
CA TYR A 451 -18.54 -7.16 -0.41
C TYR A 451 -17.59 -6.51 0.59
N ASN A 452 -17.56 -5.18 0.61
CA ASN A 452 -16.86 -4.43 1.66
C ASN A 452 -17.66 -4.44 2.97
N GLN A 453 -17.11 -3.84 4.04
CA GLN A 453 -17.76 -3.80 5.36
C GLN A 453 -19.08 -3.03 5.39
N ASP A 454 -19.33 -2.14 4.41
CA ASP A 454 -20.56 -1.37 4.29
C ASP A 454 -21.62 -2.12 3.45
N GLY A 455 -21.33 -3.34 3.01
CA GLY A 455 -22.21 -4.18 2.19
C GLY A 455 -22.25 -3.77 0.72
N ILE A 456 -21.30 -2.96 0.24
CA ILE A 456 -21.18 -2.57 -1.16
C ILE A 456 -20.52 -3.70 -1.94
N ALA A 457 -21.19 -4.14 -3.01
CA ALA A 457 -20.79 -5.30 -3.79
C ALA A 457 -19.83 -4.93 -4.94
N SER A 458 -18.86 -5.80 -5.21
CA SER A 458 -18.02 -5.78 -6.42
C SER A 458 -18.81 -6.24 -7.66
N PRO A 459 -18.24 -6.13 -8.88
CA PRO A 459 -18.63 -6.98 -9.99
C PRO A 459 -18.48 -8.47 -9.63
N TYR A 460 -19.28 -9.33 -10.25
CA TYR A 460 -19.04 -10.78 -10.15
C TYR A 460 -17.74 -11.17 -10.86
N SER A 461 -17.08 -12.20 -10.34
CA SER A 461 -15.99 -12.88 -11.05
C SER A 461 -16.47 -13.38 -12.43
N PRO A 462 -15.54 -13.58 -13.39
CA PRO A 462 -15.79 -14.49 -14.49
C PRO A 462 -16.33 -15.83 -13.96
N SER A 463 -17.28 -16.42 -14.67
CA SER A 463 -17.80 -17.73 -14.28
C SER A 463 -16.78 -18.83 -14.57
N ALA A 464 -16.71 -19.82 -13.67
CA ALA A 464 -15.83 -20.97 -13.81
C ALA A 464 -16.65 -22.26 -13.71
N ALA A 465 -16.29 -23.26 -14.52
CA ALA A 465 -16.92 -24.57 -14.47
C ALA A 465 -16.16 -25.49 -13.51
N GLY A 466 -16.89 -26.29 -12.72
CA GLY A 466 -16.29 -27.42 -12.00
C GLY A 466 -15.95 -28.52 -13.00
N ASN A 467 -14.70 -28.99 -12.97
CA ASN A 467 -14.35 -30.23 -13.65
C ASN A 467 -14.91 -31.39 -12.81
N ILE A 468 -15.68 -32.28 -13.44
CA ILE A 468 -16.21 -33.50 -12.82
C ILE A 468 -15.08 -34.51 -12.64
#